data_AF-A0A4S3JFZ6-F1
#
_entry.id   AF-A0A4S3JFZ6-F1
#
_cell.length_a   1.000
_cell.length_b   1.000
_cell.length_c   1.000
_cell.angle_alpha   90.00
_cell.angle_beta   90.00
_cell.angle_gamma   90.00
#
_symmetry.space_group_name_H-M   'P 1'
#
loop_
_entity.id
_entity.type
_entity.pdbx_description
1 polymer ?
#
loop_
_entity_poly.entity_id
_entity_poly.type
_entity_poly.pdbx_seq_one_letter_code
_entity_poly.pdbx_strand_id
1 'polypeptide(L)'
;MSSPQISGLLGPVVALNAWTFAMEVWMYAVRIPFLEKHRIAADNTITKSQLDAKTPTSVRWKVDNFNHLFEQPTQFYAISLVLAFARHGKNEKLDVYLGWAYVGARILHSLVHVTTNNVMRRFFLFALSSGILATMTGRAALLVF
;
A
#
# COMPACT_ATOMS: atom_id res chain seq x y z
N MET A 1 28.26 -6.02 24.27
CA MET A 1 26.91 -6.12 23.66
C MET A 1 27.05 -5.65 22.22
N SER A 2 26.85 -6.51 21.22
CA SER A 2 26.86 -6.09 19.82
C SER A 2 25.71 -5.13 19.56
N SER A 3 25.98 -3.97 18.96
CA SER A 3 24.94 -3.01 18.59
C SER A 3 23.86 -3.70 17.75
N PRO A 4 22.56 -3.44 17.99
CA PRO A 4 21.50 -3.99 17.16
C PRO A 4 21.74 -3.61 15.71
N GLN A 5 21.84 -4.61 14.83
CA GLN A 5 21.93 -4.36 13.39
C GLN A 5 20.53 -3.99 12.88
N ILE A 6 20.39 -2.79 12.33
CA ILE A 6 19.14 -2.33 11.73
C ILE A 6 18.99 -3.05 10.38
N SER A 7 17.92 -3.84 10.26
CA SER A 7 17.64 -4.55 9.00
C SER A 7 17.29 -3.57 7.88
N GLY A 8 17.88 -3.77 6.71
CA GLY A 8 17.60 -3.02 5.48
C GLY A 8 16.17 -3.19 4.98
N LEU A 9 15.44 -4.22 5.45
CA LEU A 9 14.01 -4.41 5.18
C LEU A 9 13.13 -3.35 5.85
N LEU A 10 13.62 -2.68 6.90
CA LEU A 10 12.86 -1.61 7.56
C LEU A 10 12.71 -0.39 6.65
N GLY A 11 13.64 -0.16 5.71
CA GLY A 11 13.54 0.90 4.71
C GLY A 11 12.27 0.79 3.85
N PRO A 12 12.07 -0.32 3.12
CA PRO A 12 10.84 -0.60 2.38
C PRO A 12 9.55 -0.49 3.20
N VAL A 13 9.55 -0.96 4.46
CA VAL A 13 8.40 -0.85 5.38
C VAL A 13 8.03 0.60 5.62
N VAL A 14 9.00 1.43 6.01
CA VAL A 14 8.78 2.87 6.25
C VAL A 14 8.37 3.57 4.97
N ALA A 15 9.01 3.24 3.83
CA ALA A 15 8.71 3.86 2.54
C ALA A 15 7.27 3.62 2.07
N LEU A 16 6.76 2.40 2.20
CA LEU A 16 5.37 2.12 1.82
C LEU A 16 4.37 2.80 2.75
N ASN A 17 4.68 2.86 4.05
CA ASN A 17 3.82 3.55 5.01
C ASN A 17 3.79 5.07 4.74
N ALA A 18 4.94 5.66 4.42
CA ALA A 18 5.01 7.05 3.99
C ALA A 18 4.21 7.29 2.70
N TRP A 19 4.23 6.33 1.77
CA TRP A 19 3.39 6.40 0.56
C TRP A 19 1.89 6.33 0.88
N THR A 20 1.48 5.52 1.87
CA THR A 20 0.09 5.51 2.35
C THR A 20 -0.34 6.89 2.85
N PHE A 21 0.49 7.57 3.64
CA PHE A 21 0.20 8.94 4.07
C PHE A 21 0.17 9.94 2.90
N ALA A 22 1.06 9.81 1.93
CA ALA A 22 1.02 10.65 0.73
C ALA A 22 -0.31 10.48 -0.03
N MET A 23 -0.78 9.23 -0.17
CA MET A 23 -2.07 8.93 -0.78
C MET A 23 -3.25 9.42 0.07
N GLU A 24 -3.14 9.37 1.39
CA GLU A 24 -4.14 9.91 2.32
C GLU A 24 -4.31 11.42 2.14
N VAL A 25 -3.20 12.16 2.17
CA VAL A 25 -3.19 13.61 1.97
C VAL A 25 -3.79 13.97 0.62
N TRP A 26 -3.41 13.26 -0.45
CA TRP A 26 -3.99 13.50 -1.77
C TRP A 26 -5.50 13.23 -1.76
N MET A 27 -5.94 12.11 -1.18
CA MET A 27 -7.35 11.76 -1.08
C MET A 27 -8.15 12.82 -0.33
N TYR A 28 -7.68 13.33 0.81
CA TYR A 28 -8.35 14.41 1.53
C TYR A 28 -8.38 15.72 0.75
N ALA A 29 -7.27 16.09 0.11
CA ALA A 29 -7.17 17.34 -0.64
C ALA A 29 -8.19 17.46 -1.78
N VAL A 30 -8.62 16.35 -2.38
CA VAL A 30 -9.70 16.36 -3.39
C VAL A 30 -11.08 16.00 -2.82
N ARG A 31 -11.16 15.13 -1.81
CA ARG A 31 -12.44 14.63 -1.31
C ARG A 31 -13.15 15.64 -0.39
N ILE A 32 -12.44 16.27 0.55
CA ILE A 32 -13.04 17.20 1.52
C ILE A 32 -13.72 18.38 0.80
N PRO A 33 -13.05 19.12 -0.12
CA PRO A 33 -13.69 20.23 -0.81
C PRO A 33 -14.90 19.80 -1.65
N PHE A 34 -14.86 18.59 -2.22
CA PHE A 34 -15.99 18.04 -2.95
C PHE A 34 -17.20 17.81 -2.03
N LEU A 35 -17.00 17.17 -0.87
CA LEU A 35 -18.09 16.89 0.07
C LEU A 35 -18.70 18.17 0.66
N GLU A 36 -17.87 19.15 0.99
CA GLU A 36 -18.30 20.45 1.53
C GLU A 36 -19.12 21.23 0.50
N LYS A 37 -18.60 21.37 -0.73
CA LYS A 37 -19.28 22.11 -1.80
C LYS A 37 -20.69 21.58 -2.11
N HIS A 38 -20.88 20.28 -1.97
CA HIS A 38 -22.16 19.62 -2.24
C HIS A 38 -23.02 19.41 -0.97
N ARG A 39 -22.59 19.97 0.17
CA ARG A 39 -23.27 19.84 1.47
C ARG A 39 -23.52 18.38 1.90
N ILE A 40 -22.67 17.46 1.43
CA ILE A 40 -22.77 16.03 1.74
C ILE A 40 -22.18 15.74 3.13
N ALA A 41 -21.18 16.52 3.56
CA ALA A 41 -20.50 16.31 4.84
C ALA A 41 -21.41 16.45 6.08
N ALA A 42 -22.57 17.10 5.97
CA ALA A 42 -23.54 17.27 7.06
C ALA A 42 -24.62 16.17 7.10
N ASP A 43 -24.66 15.29 6.09
CA ASP A 43 -25.65 14.23 5.98
C ASP A 43 -25.08 12.90 6.51
N ASN A 44 -25.42 12.57 7.75
CA ASN A 44 -24.99 11.33 8.42
C ASN A 44 -25.84 10.10 8.04
N THR A 45 -26.81 10.24 7.14
CA THR A 45 -27.68 9.15 6.71
C THR A 45 -27.28 8.56 5.35
N ILE A 46 -26.36 9.23 4.64
CA ILE A 46 -25.92 8.80 3.31
C ILE A 46 -25.13 7.49 3.40
N THR A 47 -25.56 6.49 2.63
CA THR A 47 -24.84 5.23 2.49
C THR A 47 -23.62 5.40 1.59
N LYS A 48 -22.65 4.48 1.68
CA LYS A 48 -21.48 4.46 0.80
C LYS A 48 -21.86 4.42 -0.69
N SER A 49 -22.84 3.59 -1.07
CA SER A 49 -23.27 3.47 -2.47
C SER A 49 -23.89 4.76 -3.01
N GLN A 50 -24.71 5.44 -2.20
CA GLN A 50 -25.26 6.75 -2.55
C GLN A 50 -24.17 7.82 -2.66
N LEU A 51 -23.17 7.78 -1.78
CA LEU A 51 -22.02 8.68 -1.85
C LEU A 51 -21.20 8.45 -3.13
N ASP A 52 -20.93 7.19 -3.45
CA ASP A 52 -20.17 6.80 -4.64
C ASP A 52 -20.91 7.18 -5.94
N ALA A 53 -22.23 7.10 -5.95
CA ALA A 53 -23.06 7.53 -7.09
C ALA A 53 -23.01 9.05 -7.31
N LYS A 54 -22.83 9.84 -6.24
CA LYS A 54 -22.72 11.31 -6.32
C LYS A 54 -21.29 11.79 -6.60
N THR A 55 -20.27 10.97 -6.32
CA THR A 55 -18.87 11.40 -6.35
C THR A 55 -18.24 11.15 -7.73
N PRO A 56 -17.62 12.16 -8.38
CA PRO A 56 -16.87 11.95 -9.61
C PRO A 56 -15.84 10.85 -9.46
N THR A 57 -15.72 10.01 -10.49
CA THR A 57 -14.78 8.87 -10.51
C THR A 57 -13.35 9.29 -10.16
N SER A 58 -12.91 10.44 -10.68
CA SER A 58 -11.58 10.98 -10.40
C SER A 58 -11.34 11.30 -8.93
N VAL A 59 -12.36 11.63 -8.13
CA VAL A 59 -12.23 11.81 -6.67
C VAL A 59 -12.32 10.44 -5.97
N ARG A 60 -13.28 9.60 -6.40
CA ARG A 60 -13.52 8.28 -5.83
C ARG A 60 -12.31 7.35 -5.93
N TRP A 61 -11.59 7.36 -7.04
CA TRP A 61 -10.42 6.49 -7.22
C TRP A 61 -9.32 6.71 -6.18
N LYS A 62 -9.20 7.90 -5.58
CA LYS A 62 -8.20 8.17 -4.53
C LYS A 62 -8.57 7.47 -3.23
N VAL A 63 -9.85 7.49 -2.84
CA VAL A 63 -10.30 6.75 -1.64
C VAL A 63 -10.30 5.24 -1.87
N ASP A 64 -10.67 4.79 -3.08
CA ASP A 64 -10.57 3.37 -3.44
C ASP A 64 -9.12 2.87 -3.37
N ASN A 65 -8.17 3.66 -3.88
CA ASN A 65 -6.75 3.32 -3.79
C ASN A 65 -6.21 3.36 -2.36
N PHE A 66 -6.56 4.38 -1.58
CA PHE A 66 -6.16 4.48 -0.17
C PHE A 66 -6.59 3.23 0.60
N ASN A 67 -7.84 2.79 0.45
CA ASN A 67 -8.32 1.55 1.07
C ASN A 67 -7.54 0.32 0.58
N HIS A 68 -7.26 0.24 -0.72
CA HIS A 68 -6.48 -0.88 -1.29
C HIS A 68 -5.02 -0.93 -0.80
N LEU A 69 -4.47 0.17 -0.26
CA LEU A 69 -3.18 0.17 0.42
C LEU A 69 -3.22 -0.48 1.82
N PHE A 70 -4.39 -0.74 2.40
CA PHE A 70 -4.54 -1.47 3.67
C PHE A 70 -4.91 -2.96 3.50
N GLU A 71 -5.12 -3.42 2.27
CA GLU A 71 -5.40 -4.84 2.00
C GLU A 71 -4.10 -5.66 1.94
N GLN A 72 -3.55 -5.87 0.75
CA GLN A 72 -2.33 -6.66 0.57
C GLN A 72 -1.08 -6.09 1.28
N PRO A 73 -0.83 -4.76 1.30
CA PRO A 73 0.35 -4.23 1.99
C PRO A 73 0.43 -4.54 3.48
N THR A 74 -0.70 -4.79 4.15
CA THR A 74 -0.72 -5.22 5.56
C THR A 74 0.01 -6.55 5.74
N GLN A 75 -0.13 -7.48 4.78
CA GLN A 75 0.63 -8.73 4.76
C GLN A 75 2.12 -8.48 4.51
N PHE A 76 2.47 -7.54 3.61
CA PHE A 76 3.85 -7.16 3.34
C PHE A 76 4.56 -6.63 4.59
N TYR A 77 3.89 -5.79 5.39
CA TYR A 77 4.46 -5.31 6.66
C TYR A 77 4.76 -6.48 7.60
N ALA A 78 3.80 -7.40 7.78
CA ALA A 78 3.99 -8.56 8.64
C ALA A 78 5.17 -9.44 8.17
N ILE A 79 5.22 -9.81 6.88
CA ILE A 79 6.26 -10.68 6.34
C ILE A 79 7.64 -10.01 6.35
N SER A 80 7.71 -8.71 6.04
CA SER A 80 8.98 -7.97 6.08
C SER A 80 9.55 -7.90 7.50
N LEU A 81 8.69 -7.72 8.50
CA LEU A 81 9.10 -7.73 9.91
C LEU A 81 9.53 -9.15 10.35
N VAL A 82 8.79 -10.19 9.96
CA VAL A 82 9.20 -11.59 10.23
C VAL A 82 10.58 -11.88 9.66
N LEU A 83 10.84 -11.52 8.39
CA LEU A 83 12.15 -11.69 7.77
C LEU A 83 13.24 -10.90 8.51
N ALA A 84 12.98 -9.64 8.89
CA ALA A 84 13.92 -8.81 9.63
C ALA A 84 14.28 -9.43 11.00
N PHE A 85 13.29 -9.96 11.72
CA PHE A 85 13.48 -10.60 13.02
C PHE A 85 14.17 -11.97 12.90
N ALA A 86 13.70 -12.84 12.02
CA ALA A 86 14.26 -14.19 11.82
C ALA A 86 15.72 -14.15 11.34
N ARG A 87 16.12 -13.09 10.64
CA ARG A 87 17.51 -12.84 10.23
C ARG A 87 18.38 -12.19 11.31
N HIS A 88 17.84 -11.93 12.50
CA HIS A 88 18.51 -11.19 13.58
C HIS A 88 19.05 -9.82 13.13
N GLY A 89 18.31 -9.10 12.29
CA GLY A 89 18.72 -7.80 11.77
C GLY A 89 19.75 -7.84 10.63
N LYS A 90 20.23 -9.03 10.22
CA LYS A 90 21.19 -9.15 9.11
C LYS A 90 20.57 -8.71 7.79
N ASN A 91 21.37 -8.01 6.99
CA ASN A 91 20.97 -7.53 5.66
C ASN A 91 21.11 -8.63 4.62
N GLU A 92 20.08 -9.46 4.46
CA GLU A 92 19.95 -10.36 3.32
C GLU A 92 19.60 -9.57 2.07
N LYS A 93 20.53 -9.51 1.11
CA LYS A 93 20.43 -8.61 -0.06
C LYS A 93 19.16 -8.87 -0.86
N LEU A 94 18.83 -10.14 -1.07
CA LEU A 94 17.66 -10.52 -1.86
C LEU A 94 16.35 -10.08 -1.20
N ASP A 95 16.24 -10.19 0.12
CA ASP A 95 15.02 -9.76 0.85
C ASP A 95 14.83 -8.26 0.72
N VAL A 96 15.92 -7.48 0.84
CA VAL A 96 15.89 -6.02 0.68
C VAL A 96 15.49 -5.62 -0.75
N TYR A 97 16.02 -6.29 -1.77
CA TYR A 97 15.64 -6.04 -3.17
C TYR A 97 14.17 -6.35 -3.43
N LEU A 98 13.67 -7.49 -2.94
CA LEU A 98 12.26 -7.86 -3.05
C LEU A 98 11.37 -6.84 -2.34
N GLY A 99 11.79 -6.36 -1.17
CA GLY A 99 11.08 -5.31 -0.44
C GLY A 99 10.94 -4.03 -1.25
N TRP A 100 12.02 -3.51 -1.82
CA TRP A 100 11.96 -2.31 -2.65
C TRP A 100 11.20 -2.53 -3.97
N ALA A 101 11.32 -3.70 -4.58
CA ALA A 101 10.54 -4.06 -5.77
C ALA A 101 9.03 -4.06 -5.48
N TYR A 102 8.63 -4.60 -4.33
CA TYR A 102 7.24 -4.56 -3.86
C TYR A 102 6.76 -3.11 -3.69
N VAL A 103 7.53 -2.26 -3.00
CA VAL A 103 7.20 -0.84 -2.81
C VAL A 103 7.01 -0.13 -4.15
N GLY A 104 7.95 -0.30 -5.09
CA GLY A 104 7.86 0.28 -6.42
C GLY A 104 6.61 -0.16 -7.18
N ALA A 105 6.30 -1.47 -7.17
CA ALA A 105 5.09 -2.00 -7.79
C ALA A 105 3.81 -1.40 -7.18
N ARG A 106 3.77 -1.22 -5.85
CA ARG A 106 2.63 -0.62 -5.15
C ARG A 106 2.46 0.87 -5.47
N ILE A 107 3.55 1.64 -5.55
CA ILE A 107 3.51 3.05 -5.94
C ILE A 107 2.98 3.18 -7.36
N LEU A 108 3.51 2.40 -8.32
CA LEU A 108 3.04 2.40 -9.70
C LEU A 108 1.57 1.99 -9.81
N HIS A 109 1.15 0.96 -9.06
CA HIS A 109 -0.25 0.55 -9.00
C HIS A 109 -1.14 1.69 -8.53
N SER A 110 -0.76 2.37 -7.44
CA SER A 110 -1.48 3.53 -6.91
C SER A 110 -1.60 4.64 -7.93
N LEU A 111 -0.50 5.03 -8.56
CA LEU A 111 -0.51 6.08 -9.58
C LEU A 111 -1.42 5.72 -10.76
N VAL A 112 -1.36 4.50 -11.28
CA VAL A 112 -2.26 4.04 -12.35
C VAL A 112 -3.72 4.12 -11.90
N HIS A 113 -4.03 3.63 -10.70
CA HIS A 113 -5.39 3.61 -10.16
C HIS A 113 -5.96 5.03 -10.04
N VAL A 114 -5.20 5.97 -9.45
CA VAL A 114 -5.74 7.31 -9.15
C VAL A 114 -5.71 8.28 -10.32
N THR A 115 -4.97 7.99 -11.39
CA THR A 115 -4.86 8.85 -12.58
C THR A 115 -5.73 8.37 -13.75
N THR A 116 -5.53 7.12 -14.19
CA THR A 116 -6.16 6.59 -15.41
C THR A 116 -7.15 5.47 -15.13
N ASN A 117 -7.01 4.81 -13.98
CA ASN A 117 -7.76 3.63 -13.57
C ASN A 117 -7.89 2.55 -14.66
N ASN A 118 -6.85 2.37 -15.48
CA ASN A 118 -6.85 1.30 -16.47
C ASN A 118 -6.79 -0.06 -15.76
N VAL A 119 -7.88 -0.83 -15.90
CA VAL A 119 -8.10 -2.08 -15.16
C VAL A 119 -7.02 -3.13 -15.42
N MET A 120 -6.61 -3.30 -16.67
CA MET A 120 -5.60 -4.30 -17.03
C MET A 120 -4.24 -3.93 -16.44
N ARG A 121 -3.82 -2.66 -16.56
CA ARG A 121 -2.54 -2.19 -16.01
C ARG A 121 -2.49 -2.34 -14.49
N ARG A 122 -3.55 -1.95 -13.77
CA ARG A 122 -3.60 -2.13 -12.31
C ARG A 122 -3.59 -3.61 -11.94
N PHE A 123 -4.32 -4.46 -12.67
CA PHE A 123 -4.31 -5.90 -12.41
C PHE A 123 -2.91 -6.51 -12.57
N PHE A 124 -2.18 -6.19 -13.64
CA PHE A 124 -0.81 -6.69 -13.82
C PHE A 124 0.14 -6.22 -12.71
N LEU A 125 0.07 -4.94 -12.31
CA LEU A 125 0.89 -4.41 -11.22
C LEU A 125 0.53 -5.06 -9.87
N PHE A 126 -0.76 -5.32 -9.63
CA PHE A 126 -1.22 -6.05 -8.46
C PHE A 126 -0.71 -7.50 -8.47
N ALA A 127 -0.81 -8.21 -9.59
CA ALA A 127 -0.33 -9.58 -9.72
C ALA A 127 1.19 -9.69 -9.54
N LEU A 128 1.95 -8.75 -10.12
CA LEU A 128 3.40 -8.64 -9.91
C LEU A 128 3.73 -8.41 -8.42
N SER A 129 3.08 -7.44 -7.78
CA SER A 129 3.21 -7.16 -6.35
C SER A 129 2.89 -8.40 -5.51
N SER A 130 1.86 -9.15 -5.89
CA SER A 130 1.44 -10.39 -5.21
C SER A 130 2.50 -11.49 -5.33
N GLY A 131 3.10 -11.67 -6.50
CA GLY A 131 4.17 -12.65 -6.72
C GLY A 131 5.44 -12.33 -5.93
N ILE A 132 5.81 -11.04 -5.84
CA ILE A 132 6.94 -10.59 -5.01
C ILE A 132 6.66 -10.92 -3.54
N LEU A 133 5.47 -10.56 -3.03
CA LEU A 133 5.11 -10.85 -1.65
C LEU A 133 5.04 -12.36 -1.38
N ALA A 134 4.47 -13.16 -2.28
CA ALA A 134 4.46 -14.61 -2.15
C ALA A 134 5.88 -15.20 -2.07
N THR A 135 6.82 -14.65 -2.84
CA THR A 135 8.24 -15.03 -2.78
C THR A 135 8.84 -14.68 -1.42
N MET A 136 8.60 -13.47 -0.91
CA MET A 136 9.04 -13.07 0.43
C MET A 136 8.44 -13.97 1.51
N THR A 137 7.17 -14.33 1.41
CA THR A 137 6.48 -15.24 2.33
C THR A 137 7.11 -16.63 2.31
N GLY A 138 7.40 -17.20 1.13
CA GLY A 138 8.09 -18.49 1.02
C GLY A 138 9.48 -18.45 1.65
N ARG A 139 10.21 -17.35 1.47
CA ARG A 139 11.52 -17.14 2.11
C ARG A 139 11.42 -17.01 3.62
N ALA A 140 10.37 -16.38 4.13
CA ALA A 140 10.08 -16.30 5.56
C ALA A 140 9.77 -17.70 6.12
N ALA A 141 8.94 -18.48 5.42
CA ALA A 141 8.58 -19.84 5.81
C ALA A 141 9.83 -20.74 5.96
N LEU A 142 10.77 -20.67 5.01
CA LEU A 142 12.03 -21.42 5.05
C LEU A 142 12.96 -21.07 6.22
N LEU A 143 12.73 -19.94 6.90
CA LEU A 143 13.55 -19.52 8.05
C LEU A 143 12.91 -19.84 9.39
N VAL A 144 11.58 -19.98 9.44
CA VAL A 144 10.82 -20.11 10.70
C VAL A 144 10.31 -21.52 10.97
N PHE A 145 10.32 -22.40 9.97
CA PHE A 145 9.97 -23.81 10.05
C PHE A 145 11.16 -24.66 9.64
#